data_AF-A0A371DIC3-F1
#
_entry.id   AF-A0A371DIC3-F1
#
_cell.length_a   1.000
_cell.length_b   1.000
_cell.length_c   1.000
_cell.angle_alpha   90.00
_cell.angle_beta   90.00
_cell.angle_gamma   90.00
#
_symmetry.space_group_name_H-M   'P 1'
#
loop_
_entity.id
_entity.type
_entity.pdbx_description
1 polymer ?
#
loop_
_entity_poly.entity_id
_entity_poly.type
_entity_poly.pdbx_seq_one_letter_code
_entity_poly.pdbx_strand_id
1 'polypeptide(L)'
;MDGLTIHATDWERKGWLGIANSELLRDVLARLRSRSAPTTFRWVKGHTGLTGNEGADNLAKAGVELAPTLLRDPPVEFLRDGAALSHITQKLAYRGVRMWCPKTAKPRAATVRMIARVIDSITHTYGVTITQRTLWNAIRHKDVSRTMRDFWWKALHDALRVGTYWEHIPGYEQRAVCQVCGMVDSLEHILLECDAPGQKTVWELTNHMLQAKGIPTPQWSFGALLGAIAAPFPRTGEDTLKTGQRRLFRIVMTESVHLLWKLRCHRVIECEGEPGKWPTAREVRGRWRAAINRRLNMDKGLVAGRLGNRGIDKQLVLSTWCGVLEDEATLPDDWTRKPGVLVGMPQVVAESGVG
;
A
#
# COMPACT_ATOMS: atom_id res chain seq x y z
N MET A 1 -20.05 -26.80 -23.93
CA MET A 1 -19.68 -26.78 -25.37
C MET A 1 -18.68 -25.65 -25.61
N ASP A 2 -19.09 -24.39 -25.40
CA ASP A 2 -18.27 -23.18 -25.59
C ASP A 2 -16.89 -23.21 -24.91
N GLY A 3 -16.80 -23.80 -23.72
CA GLY A 3 -15.52 -23.97 -23.03
C GLY A 3 -14.46 -24.69 -23.87
N LEU A 4 -14.85 -25.71 -24.65
CA LEU A 4 -13.94 -26.50 -25.48
C LEU A 4 -13.81 -25.93 -26.90
N THR A 5 -14.86 -25.34 -27.45
CA THR A 5 -14.91 -24.90 -28.85
C THR A 5 -14.52 -23.43 -29.06
N ILE A 6 -14.68 -22.58 -28.04
CA ILE A 6 -14.44 -21.13 -28.13
C ILE A 6 -13.27 -20.73 -27.22
N HIS A 7 -13.28 -21.19 -25.97
CA HIS A 7 -12.41 -20.62 -24.94
C HIS A 7 -11.12 -21.41 -24.69
N ALA A 8 -11.08 -22.71 -24.97
CA ALA A 8 -9.97 -23.61 -24.62
C ALA A 8 -8.61 -23.09 -25.09
N THR A 9 -8.52 -22.59 -26.33
CA THR A 9 -7.27 -22.06 -26.89
C THR A 9 -6.74 -20.86 -26.11
N ASP A 10 -7.61 -19.93 -25.70
CA ASP A 10 -7.22 -18.75 -24.92
C ASP A 10 -6.85 -19.15 -23.47
N TRP A 11 -7.61 -20.05 -22.86
CA TRP A 11 -7.32 -20.56 -21.51
C TRP A 11 -6.00 -21.31 -21.45
N GLU A 12 -5.71 -22.15 -22.43
CA GLU A 12 -4.44 -22.86 -22.55
C GLU A 12 -3.28 -21.88 -22.75
N ARG A 13 -3.42 -20.86 -23.60
CA ARG A 13 -2.42 -19.79 -23.74
C ARG A 13 -2.16 -19.05 -22.42
N LYS A 14 -3.17 -18.94 -21.55
CA LYS A 14 -3.06 -18.34 -20.21
C LYS A 14 -2.62 -19.33 -19.14
N GLY A 15 -2.21 -20.54 -19.53
CA GLY A 15 -1.73 -21.58 -18.63
C GLY A 15 -2.79 -22.09 -17.66
N TRP A 16 -4.07 -21.99 -18.03
CA TRP A 16 -5.22 -22.41 -17.21
C TRP A 16 -5.33 -21.66 -15.85
N LEU A 17 -4.62 -20.54 -15.69
CA LEU A 17 -4.47 -19.86 -14.41
C LEU A 17 -5.77 -19.22 -13.92
N GLY A 18 -6.37 -19.92 -12.96
CA GLY A 18 -7.60 -19.56 -12.28
C GLY A 18 -8.83 -19.53 -13.20
N ILE A 19 -8.85 -20.52 -14.09
CA ILE A 19 -10.04 -21.00 -14.79
C ILE A 19 -10.72 -22.06 -13.90
N ALA A 20 -12.03 -21.93 -13.69
CA ALA A 20 -12.80 -22.90 -12.92
C ALA A 20 -12.82 -24.26 -13.63
N ASN A 21 -12.75 -25.35 -12.86
CA ASN A 21 -12.74 -26.73 -13.38
C ASN A 21 -11.62 -26.98 -14.41
N SER A 22 -10.49 -26.25 -14.30
CA SER A 22 -9.38 -26.34 -15.25
C SER A 22 -8.79 -27.73 -15.33
N GLU A 23 -8.72 -28.49 -14.23
CA GLU A 23 -8.26 -29.88 -14.24
C GLU A 23 -9.12 -30.78 -15.14
N LEU A 24 -10.44 -30.72 -14.98
CA LEU A 24 -11.38 -31.49 -15.81
C LEU A 24 -11.34 -31.05 -17.28
N LEU A 25 -11.27 -29.74 -17.54
CA LEU A 25 -11.20 -29.20 -18.91
C LEU A 25 -9.90 -29.60 -19.61
N ARG A 26 -8.78 -29.60 -18.88
CA ARG A 26 -7.48 -30.07 -19.37
C ARG A 26 -7.54 -31.55 -19.70
N ASP A 27 -8.08 -32.38 -18.82
CA ASP A 27 -8.28 -33.81 -19.06
C ASP A 27 -9.08 -34.03 -20.36
N VAL A 28 -10.28 -33.45 -20.45
CA VAL A 28 -11.14 -33.59 -21.63
C VAL A 28 -10.42 -33.14 -22.90
N LEU A 29 -9.71 -32.00 -22.86
CA LEU A 29 -8.99 -31.50 -24.03
C LEU A 29 -7.81 -32.40 -24.42
N ALA A 30 -7.09 -32.95 -23.46
CA ALA A 30 -6.01 -33.91 -23.68
C ALA A 30 -6.53 -35.17 -24.39
N ARG A 31 -7.62 -35.76 -23.88
CA ARG A 31 -8.24 -36.95 -24.48
C ARG A 31 -8.85 -36.68 -25.85
N LEU A 32 -9.35 -35.47 -26.11
CA LEU A 32 -9.87 -35.11 -27.43
C LEU A 32 -8.73 -35.02 -28.45
N ARG A 33 -7.60 -34.42 -28.08
CA ARG A 33 -6.43 -34.25 -28.94
C ARG A 33 -5.64 -35.54 -29.14
N SER A 34 -5.74 -36.50 -28.23
CA SER A 34 -5.11 -37.82 -28.39
C SER A 34 -5.85 -38.73 -29.38
N ARG A 35 -7.01 -38.32 -29.93
CA ARG A 35 -7.77 -39.11 -30.91
C ARG A 35 -7.16 -38.95 -32.30
N SER A 36 -7.11 -40.05 -33.04
CA SER A 36 -6.61 -40.07 -34.42
C SER A 36 -7.60 -39.51 -35.46
N ALA A 37 -8.90 -39.42 -35.12
CA ALA A 37 -9.94 -38.97 -36.03
C ALA A 37 -10.52 -37.60 -35.62
N PRO A 38 -10.95 -36.75 -36.61
CA PRO A 38 -11.64 -35.50 -36.32
C PRO A 38 -12.85 -35.72 -35.41
N THR A 39 -12.97 -34.89 -34.37
CA THR A 39 -14.09 -34.94 -33.44
C THR A 39 -14.92 -33.67 -33.59
N THR A 40 -16.20 -33.83 -33.91
CA THR A 40 -17.16 -32.72 -34.03
C THR A 40 -18.14 -32.74 -32.87
N PHE A 41 -18.48 -31.56 -32.34
CA PHE A 41 -19.48 -31.42 -31.30
C PHE A 41 -20.82 -31.02 -31.92
N ARG A 42 -21.89 -31.67 -31.47
CA ARG A 42 -23.26 -31.28 -31.78
C ARG A 42 -23.96 -30.98 -30.46
N TRP A 43 -24.37 -29.73 -30.28
CA TRP A 43 -25.24 -29.40 -29.16
C TRP A 43 -26.68 -29.83 -29.50
N VAL A 44 -27.31 -30.52 -28.56
CA VAL A 44 -28.71 -30.93 -28.66
C VAL A 44 -29.46 -30.40 -27.45
N LYS A 45 -30.71 -30.01 -27.64
CA LYS A 45 -31.57 -29.57 -26.55
C LYS A 45 -31.98 -30.79 -25.72
N GLY A 46 -31.86 -30.69 -24.40
CA GLY A 46 -32.27 -31.76 -23.47
C GLY A 46 -33.77 -32.07 -23.56
N HIS A 47 -34.14 -33.32 -23.26
CA HIS A 47 -35.53 -33.81 -23.21
C HIS A 47 -36.34 -33.59 -24.49
N THR A 48 -35.71 -33.80 -25.64
CA THR A 48 -36.34 -33.65 -26.97
C THR A 48 -36.70 -34.98 -27.64
N GLY A 49 -36.70 -36.10 -26.92
CA GLY A 49 -37.01 -37.42 -27.48
C GLY A 49 -35.83 -38.12 -28.16
N LEU A 50 -34.61 -37.58 -28.07
CA LEU A 50 -33.42 -38.19 -28.66
C LEU A 50 -32.94 -39.36 -27.79
N THR A 51 -33.21 -40.59 -28.25
CA THR A 51 -32.95 -41.83 -27.51
C THR A 51 -31.55 -41.92 -26.89
N GLY A 52 -30.51 -41.56 -27.65
CA GLY A 52 -29.13 -41.60 -27.13
C GLY A 52 -28.85 -40.56 -26.04
N ASN A 53 -29.44 -39.36 -26.13
CA ASN A 53 -29.29 -38.32 -25.12
C ASN A 53 -30.08 -38.66 -23.85
N GLU A 54 -31.29 -39.19 -23.99
CA GLU A 54 -32.13 -39.62 -22.86
C GLU A 54 -31.53 -40.83 -22.15
N GLY A 55 -30.98 -41.78 -22.90
CA GLY A 55 -30.20 -42.89 -22.34
C GLY A 55 -28.99 -42.39 -21.53
N ALA A 56 -28.24 -41.41 -22.05
CA ALA A 56 -27.11 -40.81 -21.34
C ALA A 56 -27.55 -40.07 -20.05
N ASP A 57 -28.68 -39.36 -20.07
CA ASP A 57 -29.26 -38.70 -18.88
C ASP A 57 -29.66 -39.72 -17.80
N ASN A 58 -30.31 -40.82 -18.21
CA ASN A 58 -30.70 -41.90 -17.29
C ASN A 58 -29.47 -42.59 -16.67
N LEU A 59 -28.43 -42.85 -17.46
CA LEU A 59 -27.17 -43.41 -16.97
C LEU A 59 -26.44 -42.44 -16.04
N ALA A 60 -26.44 -41.15 -16.33
CA ALA A 60 -25.86 -40.13 -15.46
C ALA A 60 -26.59 -40.07 -14.10
N LYS A 61 -27.92 -40.15 -14.09
CA LYS A 61 -28.73 -40.24 -12.86
C LYS A 61 -28.44 -41.50 -12.07
N ALA A 62 -28.39 -42.65 -12.73
CA ALA A 62 -28.06 -43.91 -12.06
C ALA A 62 -26.64 -43.88 -11.46
N GLY A 63 -25.70 -43.21 -12.14
CA GLY A 63 -24.32 -43.07 -11.68
C GLY A 63 -24.13 -42.23 -10.42
N VAL A 64 -25.11 -41.41 -10.02
CA VAL A 64 -25.04 -40.60 -8.78
C VAL A 64 -24.94 -41.49 -7.53
N GLU A 65 -25.61 -42.64 -7.54
CA GLU A 65 -25.66 -43.58 -6.41
C GLU A 65 -24.51 -44.62 -6.44
N LEU A 66 -23.68 -44.60 -7.48
CA LEU A 66 -22.59 -45.55 -7.66
C LEU A 66 -21.26 -44.99 -7.18
N ALA A 67 -20.36 -45.88 -6.75
CA ALA A 67 -19.00 -45.49 -6.44
C ALA A 67 -18.30 -44.92 -7.69
N PRO A 68 -17.53 -43.83 -7.55
CA PRO A 68 -16.87 -43.19 -8.69
C PRO A 68 -15.87 -44.14 -9.34
N THR A 69 -15.99 -44.30 -10.66
CA THR A 69 -15.00 -45.06 -11.45
C THR A 69 -13.80 -44.16 -11.74
N LEU A 70 -12.61 -44.61 -11.37
CA LEU A 70 -11.37 -43.89 -11.68
C LEU A 70 -11.05 -44.03 -13.18
N LEU A 71 -10.97 -42.91 -13.88
CA LEU A 71 -10.43 -42.87 -15.24
C LEU A 71 -8.91 -43.03 -15.19
N ARG A 72 -8.34 -43.58 -16.27
CA ARG A 72 -6.88 -43.57 -16.48
C ARG A 72 -6.38 -42.13 -16.53
N ASP A 73 -5.12 -41.91 -16.17
CA ASP A 73 -4.52 -40.58 -16.25
C ASP A 73 -4.68 -39.95 -17.65
N PRO A 74 -4.94 -38.64 -17.73
CA PRO A 74 -5.08 -37.97 -19.01
C PRO A 74 -3.73 -37.93 -19.76
N PRO A 75 -3.74 -37.99 -21.10
CA PRO A 75 -2.53 -37.90 -21.91
C PRO A 75 -2.07 -36.43 -22.02
N VAL A 76 -1.47 -35.92 -20.95
CA VAL A 76 -1.13 -34.50 -20.79
C VAL A 76 -0.11 -33.98 -21.80
N GLU A 77 0.62 -34.86 -22.49
CA GLU A 77 1.56 -34.54 -23.56
C GLU A 77 0.90 -33.82 -24.75
N PHE A 78 -0.43 -33.95 -24.92
CA PHE A 78 -1.21 -33.23 -25.93
C PHE A 78 -1.65 -31.81 -25.49
N LEU A 79 -1.22 -31.37 -24.32
CA LEU A 79 -1.47 -30.03 -23.79
C LEU A 79 -0.20 -29.21 -23.72
N ARG A 80 -0.35 -27.89 -23.80
CA ARG A 80 0.74 -26.96 -23.46
C ARG A 80 0.88 -26.85 -21.95
N ASP A 81 2.13 -26.81 -21.49
CA ASP A 81 2.46 -26.49 -20.11
C ASP A 81 2.77 -25.01 -19.93
N GLY A 82 2.31 -24.44 -18.80
CA GLY A 82 2.49 -23.04 -18.45
C GLY A 82 1.70 -22.03 -19.30
N ALA A 83 1.83 -20.75 -18.93
CA ALA A 83 1.26 -19.65 -19.70
C ALA A 83 2.24 -19.19 -20.78
N ALA A 84 1.73 -18.95 -22.01
CA ALA A 84 2.53 -18.45 -23.11
C ALA A 84 3.05 -17.03 -22.82
N LEU A 85 4.34 -16.77 -23.07
CA LEU A 85 4.96 -15.47 -22.81
C LEU A 85 4.29 -14.32 -23.57
N SER A 86 3.76 -14.56 -24.77
CA SER A 86 3.03 -13.56 -25.55
C SER A 86 1.65 -13.20 -24.97
N HIS A 87 1.13 -14.00 -24.04
CA HIS A 87 -0.20 -13.83 -23.45
C HIS A 87 -0.16 -13.66 -21.92
N ILE A 88 1.02 -13.79 -21.31
CA ILE A 88 1.18 -13.53 -19.89
C ILE A 88 1.15 -12.03 -19.62
N THR A 89 0.38 -11.65 -18.61
CA THR A 89 0.38 -10.28 -18.07
C THR A 89 0.94 -10.32 -16.66
N GLN A 90 1.42 -9.20 -16.13
CA GLN A 90 1.86 -9.13 -14.73
C GLN A 90 0.77 -9.61 -13.76
N LYS A 91 -0.50 -9.29 -14.03
CA LYS A 91 -1.66 -9.76 -13.26
C LYS A 91 -1.79 -11.27 -13.30
N LEU A 92 -1.64 -11.88 -14.49
CA LEU A 92 -1.74 -13.32 -14.68
C LEU A 92 -0.56 -14.05 -14.02
N ALA A 93 0.67 -13.57 -14.23
CA ALA A 93 1.87 -14.10 -13.59
C ALA A 93 1.75 -14.05 -12.06
N TYR A 94 1.35 -12.90 -11.50
CA TYR A 94 1.13 -12.76 -10.07
C TYR A 94 0.07 -13.73 -9.55
N ARG A 95 -1.05 -13.91 -10.28
CA ARG A 95 -2.07 -14.90 -9.94
C ARG A 95 -1.48 -16.32 -9.91
N GLY A 96 -0.69 -16.68 -10.91
CA GLY A 96 0.00 -17.97 -10.99
C GLY A 96 0.93 -18.20 -9.81
N VAL A 97 1.82 -17.24 -9.52
CA VAL A 97 2.71 -17.29 -8.36
C VAL A 97 1.93 -17.46 -7.06
N ARG A 98 0.82 -16.73 -6.87
CA ARG A 98 -0.01 -16.90 -5.66
C ARG A 98 -0.76 -18.23 -5.59
N MET A 99 -1.03 -18.88 -6.72
CA MET A 99 -1.64 -20.21 -6.74
C MET A 99 -0.61 -21.29 -6.44
N TRP A 100 0.64 -21.09 -6.88
CA TRP A 100 1.77 -21.98 -6.63
C TRP A 100 2.34 -21.84 -5.22
N CYS A 101 2.44 -20.61 -4.70
CA CYS A 101 2.79 -20.39 -3.32
C CYS A 101 1.65 -20.94 -2.44
N PRO A 102 1.95 -21.84 -1.48
CA PRO A 102 0.93 -22.37 -0.60
C PRO A 102 0.16 -21.22 0.06
N LYS A 103 -1.18 -21.27 0.04
CA LYS A 103 -2.03 -20.37 0.86
C LYS A 103 -1.69 -20.46 2.35
N THR A 104 -0.94 -21.49 2.74
CA THR A 104 -0.42 -21.80 4.07
C THR A 104 0.97 -21.23 4.36
N ALA A 105 1.53 -20.37 3.51
CA ALA A 105 2.77 -19.66 3.83
C ALA A 105 2.61 -18.97 5.19
N LYS A 106 3.33 -19.48 6.20
CA LYS A 106 3.20 -19.02 7.59
C LYS A 106 3.42 -17.50 7.60
N PRO A 107 2.51 -16.72 8.22
CA PRO A 107 2.72 -15.28 8.35
C PRO A 107 4.10 -15.00 8.97
N ARG A 108 4.85 -14.05 8.40
CA ARG A 108 6.14 -13.64 8.96
C ARG A 108 5.91 -13.10 10.37
N ALA A 109 6.51 -13.72 11.38
CA ALA A 109 6.29 -13.36 12.78
C ALA A 109 6.54 -11.86 13.06
N ALA A 110 7.57 -11.27 12.45
CA ALA A 110 7.84 -9.83 12.55
C ALA A 110 6.68 -8.96 12.05
N THR A 111 6.08 -9.31 10.91
CA THR A 111 4.91 -8.61 10.37
C THR A 111 3.69 -8.75 11.29
N VAL A 112 3.45 -9.94 11.84
CA VAL A 112 2.33 -10.16 12.78
C VAL A 112 2.50 -9.30 14.03
N ARG A 113 3.69 -9.31 14.65
CA ARG A 113 3.99 -8.47 15.81
C ARG A 113 3.86 -6.99 15.53
N MET A 114 4.40 -6.52 14.39
CA MET A 114 4.33 -5.11 13.99
C MET A 114 2.88 -4.66 13.82
N ILE A 115 2.05 -5.45 13.13
CA ILE A 115 0.64 -5.11 12.90
C ILE A 115 -0.14 -5.11 14.20
N ALA A 116 0.06 -6.11 15.07
CA ALA A 116 -0.57 -6.14 16.39
C ALA A 116 -0.22 -4.87 17.19
N ARG A 117 1.07 -4.54 17.28
CA ARG A 117 1.57 -3.33 17.96
C ARG A 117 0.93 -2.06 17.41
N VAL A 118 0.82 -1.93 16.08
CA VAL A 118 0.20 -0.77 15.43
C VAL A 118 -1.30 -0.69 15.77
N ILE A 119 -2.04 -1.80 15.69
CA ILE A 119 -3.47 -1.82 16.02
C ILE A 119 -3.71 -1.47 17.49
N ASP A 120 -2.91 -2.01 18.40
CA ASP A 120 -3.00 -1.73 19.83
C ASP A 120 -2.67 -0.26 20.12
N SER A 121 -1.63 0.29 19.50
CA SER A 121 -1.26 1.69 19.63
C SER A 121 -2.33 2.63 19.07
N ILE A 122 -2.95 2.31 17.93
CA ILE A 122 -4.08 3.12 17.41
C ILE A 122 -5.26 3.07 18.40
N THR A 123 -5.55 1.90 18.95
CA THR A 123 -6.64 1.72 19.93
C THR A 123 -6.38 2.54 21.18
N HIS A 124 -5.15 2.54 21.70
CA HIS A 124 -4.77 3.31 22.87
C HIS A 124 -4.72 4.83 22.60
N THR A 125 -4.09 5.25 21.50
CA THR A 125 -3.85 6.67 21.19
C THR A 125 -5.07 7.40 20.64
N TYR A 126 -5.86 6.76 19.78
CA TYR A 126 -7.01 7.39 19.11
C TYR A 126 -8.35 6.88 19.62
N GLY A 127 -8.33 5.85 20.47
CA GLY A 127 -9.56 5.21 20.91
C GLY A 127 -10.30 4.51 19.77
N VAL A 128 -9.67 4.09 18.67
CA VAL A 128 -10.37 3.35 17.63
C VAL A 128 -9.66 2.06 17.32
N THR A 129 -10.43 0.97 17.24
CA THR A 129 -9.91 -0.33 16.83
C THR A 129 -10.13 -0.49 15.33
N ILE A 130 -9.05 -0.76 14.60
CA ILE A 130 -9.10 -1.04 13.16
C ILE A 130 -8.74 -2.49 12.86
N THR A 131 -9.16 -2.97 11.69
CA THR A 131 -8.73 -4.29 11.22
C THR A 131 -7.39 -4.20 10.50
N GLN A 132 -6.65 -5.31 10.44
CA GLN A 132 -5.45 -5.43 9.60
C GLN A 132 -5.74 -5.05 8.13
N ARG A 133 -6.93 -5.41 7.61
CA ARG A 133 -7.36 -5.04 6.26
C ARG A 133 -7.45 -3.52 6.09
N THR A 134 -8.02 -2.82 7.08
CA THR A 134 -8.12 -1.35 7.09
C THR A 134 -6.73 -0.73 7.04
N LEU A 135 -5.79 -1.21 7.86
CA LEU A 135 -4.41 -0.73 7.87
C LEU A 135 -3.72 -0.90 6.51
N TRP A 136 -3.82 -2.09 5.90
CA TRP A 136 -3.23 -2.33 4.58
C TRP A 136 -3.86 -1.47 3.47
N ASN A 137 -5.17 -1.26 3.53
CA ASN A 137 -5.87 -0.39 2.58
C ASN A 137 -5.47 1.08 2.74
N ALA A 138 -5.18 1.52 3.97
CA ALA A 138 -4.81 2.90 4.25
C ALA A 138 -3.48 3.31 3.59
N ILE A 139 -2.52 2.40 3.44
CA ILE A 139 -1.29 2.66 2.66
C ILE A 139 -1.62 3.09 1.23
N ARG A 140 -2.71 2.55 0.66
CA ARG A 140 -3.14 2.81 -0.71
C ARG A 140 -4.09 4.00 -0.81
N HIS A 141 -4.33 4.74 0.27
CA HIS A 141 -5.20 5.90 0.27
C HIS A 141 -4.74 6.94 -0.76
N LYS A 142 -5.70 7.68 -1.34
CA LYS A 142 -5.43 8.70 -2.39
C LYS A 142 -4.57 9.87 -1.89
N ASP A 143 -4.61 10.12 -0.59
CA ASP A 143 -3.83 11.18 0.06
C ASP A 143 -2.37 10.77 0.32
N VAL A 144 -2.04 9.48 0.18
CA VAL A 144 -0.67 8.97 0.30
C VAL A 144 -0.04 8.90 -1.08
N SER A 145 1.12 9.54 -1.24
CA SER A 145 1.85 9.52 -2.51
C SER A 145 2.24 8.09 -2.89
N ARG A 146 2.16 7.77 -4.19
CA ARG A 146 2.43 6.41 -4.69
C ARG A 146 3.86 5.95 -4.37
N THR A 147 4.81 6.87 -4.39
CA THR A 147 6.23 6.62 -4.09
C THR A 147 6.47 6.24 -2.64
N MET A 148 5.64 6.71 -1.70
CA MET A 148 5.76 6.37 -0.28
C MET A 148 5.13 5.04 0.10
N ARG A 149 4.26 4.46 -0.74
CA ARG A 149 3.55 3.22 -0.41
C ARG A 149 4.50 2.06 -0.15
N ASP A 150 5.60 2.01 -0.88
CA ASP A 150 6.66 1.01 -0.68
C ASP A 150 7.34 1.17 0.69
N PHE A 151 7.65 2.41 1.11
CA PHE A 151 8.18 2.69 2.44
C PHE A 151 7.23 2.18 3.53
N TRP A 152 5.95 2.55 3.47
CA TRP A 152 4.94 2.15 4.46
C TRP A 152 4.74 0.63 4.50
N TRP A 153 4.71 0.00 3.33
CA TRP A 153 4.64 -1.45 3.23
C TRP A 153 5.85 -2.11 3.90
N LYS A 154 7.08 -1.64 3.61
CA LYS A 154 8.32 -2.16 4.22
C LYS A 154 8.37 -1.89 5.73
N ALA A 155 7.92 -0.73 6.19
CA ALA A 155 7.87 -0.39 7.62
C ALA A 155 6.95 -1.37 8.38
N LEU A 156 5.72 -1.59 7.89
CA LEU A 156 4.76 -2.51 8.51
C LEU A 156 5.18 -3.99 8.41
N HIS A 157 6.03 -4.33 7.44
CA HIS A 157 6.62 -5.66 7.33
C HIS A 157 7.90 -5.85 8.13
N ASP A 158 8.41 -4.80 8.78
CA ASP A 158 9.74 -4.79 9.42
C ASP A 158 10.83 -5.26 8.43
N ALA A 159 10.89 -4.55 7.30
CA ALA A 159 11.70 -4.91 6.13
C ALA A 159 12.56 -3.76 5.60
N LEU A 160 12.69 -2.67 6.36
CA LEU A 160 13.63 -1.59 6.04
C LEU A 160 15.05 -2.03 6.40
N ARG A 161 16.04 -1.51 5.67
CA ARG A 161 17.47 -1.77 5.91
C ARG A 161 17.99 -0.87 7.03
N VAL A 162 17.67 -1.23 8.27
CA VAL A 162 17.94 -0.46 9.49
C VAL A 162 18.33 -1.43 10.63
N GLY A 163 19.03 -0.94 11.65
CA GLY A 163 19.41 -1.71 12.85
C GLY A 163 20.07 -3.05 12.52
N THR A 164 19.49 -4.13 13.07
CA THR A 164 19.99 -5.52 12.99
C THR A 164 20.20 -6.05 11.57
N TYR A 165 19.56 -5.43 10.55
CA TYR A 165 19.82 -5.77 9.16
C TYR A 165 21.30 -5.60 8.78
N TRP A 166 21.98 -4.59 9.34
CA TRP A 166 23.36 -4.26 8.99
C TRP A 166 24.41 -5.08 9.76
N GLU A 167 24.06 -5.66 10.92
CA GLU A 167 24.98 -6.41 11.79
C GLU A 167 25.70 -7.57 11.09
N HIS A 168 25.08 -8.11 10.04
CA HIS A 168 25.55 -9.31 9.34
C HIS A 168 26.06 -8.99 7.92
N ILE A 169 26.28 -7.71 7.60
CA ILE A 169 26.74 -7.28 6.28
C ILE A 169 28.21 -6.83 6.38
N PRO A 170 29.16 -7.64 5.88
CA PRO A 170 30.59 -7.33 5.92
C PRO A 170 30.92 -5.93 5.40
N GLY A 171 31.60 -5.13 6.23
CA GLY A 171 32.06 -3.77 5.92
C GLY A 171 31.01 -2.66 6.12
N TYR A 172 29.82 -3.02 6.59
CA TYR A 172 28.71 -2.08 6.81
C TYR A 172 28.04 -2.23 8.18
N GLU A 173 28.61 -3.02 9.08
CA GLU A 173 28.09 -3.32 10.43
C GLU A 173 27.91 -2.06 11.26
N GLN A 174 28.76 -1.05 11.06
CA GLN A 174 28.66 0.28 11.69
C GLN A 174 27.32 0.99 11.43
N ARG A 175 26.56 0.59 10.39
CA ARG A 175 25.24 1.15 10.08
C ARG A 175 24.12 0.56 10.94
N ALA A 176 24.40 -0.44 11.77
CA ALA A 176 23.44 -1.01 12.71
C ALA A 176 23.16 -0.08 13.90
N VAL A 177 24.12 0.79 14.23
CA VAL A 177 24.05 1.74 15.34
C VAL A 177 24.08 3.19 14.84
N CYS A 178 23.39 4.06 15.57
CA CYS A 178 23.39 5.49 15.30
C CYS A 178 24.74 6.09 15.70
N GLN A 179 25.44 6.71 14.75
CA GLN A 179 26.76 7.32 15.00
C GLN A 179 26.71 8.60 15.85
N VAL A 180 25.51 9.09 16.21
CA VAL A 180 25.35 10.27 17.06
C VAL A 180 25.13 9.90 18.51
N CYS A 181 24.18 9.01 18.79
CA CYS A 181 23.79 8.66 20.17
C CYS A 181 24.11 7.20 20.56
N GLY A 182 24.67 6.39 19.67
CA GLY A 182 25.11 5.02 19.96
C GLY A 182 24.01 3.97 20.05
N MET A 183 22.73 4.36 20.00
CA MET A 183 21.60 3.43 20.05
C MET A 183 21.44 2.63 18.77
N VAL A 184 20.74 1.49 18.83
CA VAL A 184 20.39 0.70 17.64
C VAL A 184 19.60 1.58 16.67
N ASP A 185 20.07 1.69 15.43
CA ASP A 185 19.49 2.55 14.40
C ASP A 185 18.24 1.92 13.77
N SER A 186 17.24 1.64 14.62
CA SER A 186 15.94 1.07 14.25
C SER A 186 14.99 2.14 13.69
N LEU A 187 13.90 1.74 13.02
CA LEU A 187 12.91 2.73 12.57
C LEU A 187 12.26 3.48 13.75
N GLU A 188 12.03 2.81 14.88
CA GLU A 188 11.52 3.44 16.10
C GLU A 188 12.48 4.51 16.61
N HIS A 189 13.76 4.16 16.70
CA HIS A 189 14.81 5.10 17.08
C HIS A 189 14.84 6.33 16.16
N ILE A 190 14.87 6.11 14.83
CA ILE A 190 14.88 7.17 13.82
C ILE A 190 13.70 8.13 13.99
N LEU A 191 12.51 7.59 14.27
CA LEU A 191 11.29 8.37 14.32
C LEU A 191 11.06 9.07 15.67
N LEU A 192 11.52 8.52 16.79
CA LEU A 192 11.12 9.01 18.12
C LEU A 192 12.26 9.35 19.08
N GLU A 193 13.44 8.76 18.92
CA GLU A 193 14.47 8.76 19.98
C GLU A 193 15.81 9.37 19.53
N CYS A 194 16.06 9.46 18.22
CA CYS A 194 17.32 9.92 17.66
C CYS A 194 17.63 11.40 17.93
N ASP A 195 18.77 11.66 18.59
CA ASP A 195 19.32 13.00 18.83
C ASP A 195 19.96 13.64 17.60
N ALA A 196 20.10 12.88 16.53
CA ALA A 196 20.79 13.35 15.35
C ALA A 196 20.01 14.48 14.65
N PRO A 197 20.70 15.39 13.93
CA PRO A 197 20.07 16.58 13.39
C PRO A 197 18.85 16.29 12.52
N GLY A 198 17.77 17.03 12.80
CA GLY A 198 16.57 17.09 11.99
C GLY A 198 15.32 16.44 12.59
N GLN A 199 15.45 15.42 13.46
CA GLN A 199 14.26 14.74 13.99
C GLN A 199 13.37 15.70 14.79
N LYS A 200 13.96 16.34 15.81
CA LYS A 200 13.30 17.35 16.65
C LYS A 200 12.65 18.46 15.80
N THR A 201 13.39 19.01 14.84
CA THR A 201 12.90 20.06 13.95
C THR A 201 11.70 19.62 13.10
N VAL A 202 11.71 18.40 12.56
CA VAL A 202 10.55 17.90 11.79
C VAL A 202 9.33 17.78 12.70
N TRP A 203 9.48 17.23 13.91
CA TRP A 203 8.34 17.11 14.83
C TRP A 203 7.82 18.45 15.33
N GLU A 204 8.68 19.44 15.57
CA GLU A 204 8.28 20.81 15.89
C GLU A 204 7.40 21.41 14.77
N LEU A 205 7.85 21.30 13.51
CA LEU A 205 7.08 21.79 12.35
C LEU A 205 5.74 21.06 12.19
N THR A 206 5.77 19.73 12.34
CA THR A 206 4.57 18.88 12.27
C THR A 206 3.56 19.25 13.34
N ASN A 207 3.99 19.34 14.60
CA ASN A 207 3.11 19.67 15.71
C ASN A 207 2.53 21.08 15.55
N HIS A 208 3.34 22.06 15.17
CA HIS A 208 2.85 23.42 14.95
C HIS A 208 1.80 23.49 13.82
N MET A 209 2.01 22.81 12.70
CA MET A 209 1.02 22.78 11.62
C MET A 209 -0.29 22.09 12.04
N LEU A 210 -0.21 20.99 12.80
CA LEU A 210 -1.40 20.32 13.31
C LEU A 210 -2.15 21.19 14.33
N GLN A 211 -1.44 21.86 15.23
CA GLN A 211 -2.00 22.78 16.22
C GLN A 211 -2.66 24.00 15.56
N ALA A 212 -2.03 24.61 14.56
CA ALA A 212 -2.60 25.72 13.79
C ALA A 212 -3.94 25.32 13.12
N LYS A 213 -4.10 24.05 12.76
CA LYS A 213 -5.34 23.49 12.20
C LYS A 213 -6.34 23.02 13.27
N GLY A 214 -6.03 23.17 14.56
CA GLY A 214 -6.85 22.65 15.66
C GLY A 214 -6.93 21.11 15.67
N ILE A 215 -5.90 20.43 15.18
CA ILE A 215 -5.82 18.96 15.19
C ILE A 215 -5.06 18.52 16.45
N PRO A 216 -5.64 17.67 17.31
CA PRO A 216 -4.96 17.17 18.49
C PRO A 216 -3.68 16.41 18.14
N THR A 217 -2.59 16.74 18.84
CA THR A 217 -1.29 16.05 18.74
C THR A 217 -1.12 15.14 19.97
N PRO A 218 -1.39 13.82 19.86
CA PRO A 218 -1.14 12.91 20.97
C PRO A 218 0.36 12.76 21.21
N GLN A 219 0.71 12.17 22.37
CA GLN A 219 2.05 11.62 22.54
C GLN A 219 2.25 10.49 21.52
N TRP A 220 3.27 10.64 20.68
CA TRP A 220 3.54 9.70 19.60
C TRP A 220 4.19 8.42 20.15
N SER A 221 3.52 7.29 19.97
CA SER A 221 4.16 5.97 20.06
C SER A 221 4.55 5.48 18.67
N PHE A 222 5.51 4.56 18.59
CA PHE A 222 5.96 4.03 17.30
C PHE A 222 4.82 3.40 16.50
N GLY A 223 3.97 2.61 17.18
CA GLY A 223 2.78 2.02 16.57
C GLY A 223 1.76 3.07 16.12
N ALA A 224 1.57 4.15 16.89
CA ALA A 224 0.64 5.22 16.52
C ALA A 224 1.14 6.01 15.29
N LEU A 225 2.45 6.28 15.20
CA LEU A 225 3.05 6.89 14.01
C LEU A 225 2.87 6.01 12.78
N LEU A 226 3.15 4.71 12.90
CA LEU A 226 2.97 3.78 11.79
C LEU A 226 1.49 3.59 11.41
N GLY A 227 0.62 3.73 12.40
CA GLY A 227 -0.83 3.66 12.28
C GLY A 227 -1.50 4.94 11.79
N ALA A 228 -0.81 6.09 11.84
CA ALA A 228 -1.37 7.41 11.53
C ALA A 228 -1.98 7.50 10.12
N ILE A 229 -1.48 6.68 9.18
CA ILE A 229 -2.03 6.57 7.82
C ILE A 229 -3.47 6.08 7.81
N ALA A 230 -3.77 5.17 8.74
CA ALA A 230 -5.04 4.48 8.90
C ALA A 230 -5.88 5.10 10.00
N ALA A 231 -5.30 5.99 10.82
CA ALA A 231 -5.92 6.58 11.99
C ALA A 231 -7.31 7.12 11.67
N PRO A 232 -8.35 6.47 12.20
CA PRO A 232 -9.67 7.03 12.29
C PRO A 232 -9.76 7.70 13.66
N PHE A 233 -9.82 9.02 13.77
CA PHE A 233 -10.40 9.64 14.98
C PHE A 233 -11.85 9.14 15.06
N PRO A 234 -12.43 8.65 16.20
CA PRO A 234 -12.59 9.44 17.44
C PRO A 234 -12.69 8.61 18.76
N ARG A 235 -12.83 9.25 19.95
CA ARG A 235 -13.50 8.72 21.18
C ARG A 235 -13.23 9.72 22.33
N THR A 236 -14.10 10.61 22.82
CA THR A 236 -15.54 10.63 23.12
C THR A 236 -16.11 12.04 22.89
N GLY A 237 -17.37 12.15 22.42
CA GLY A 237 -18.04 13.39 21.96
C GLY A 237 -18.49 13.31 20.49
N GLU A 238 -19.26 14.30 20.00
CA GLU A 238 -19.56 14.47 18.56
C GLU A 238 -18.28 14.43 17.71
N ASP A 239 -18.37 13.96 16.46
CA ASP A 239 -17.25 13.82 15.51
C ASP A 239 -16.38 15.11 15.44
N THR A 240 -15.25 15.13 16.14
CA THR A 240 -14.52 16.37 16.43
C THR A 240 -13.68 16.90 15.27
N LEU A 241 -13.31 16.06 14.28
CA LEU A 241 -12.48 16.49 13.17
C LEU A 241 -13.20 16.42 11.83
N LYS A 242 -13.29 17.57 11.18
CA LYS A 242 -13.83 17.75 9.83
C LYS A 242 -13.00 16.97 8.81
N THR A 243 -13.61 16.61 7.69
CA THR A 243 -12.96 15.86 6.58
C THR A 243 -11.63 16.47 6.14
N GLY A 244 -11.54 17.80 6.03
CA GLY A 244 -10.31 18.50 5.68
C GLY A 244 -9.20 18.36 6.72
N GLN A 245 -9.52 18.37 8.01
CA GLN A 245 -8.57 18.17 9.10
C GLN A 245 -8.00 16.74 9.08
N ARG A 246 -8.87 15.73 8.91
CA ARG A 246 -8.45 14.32 8.79
C ARG A 246 -7.50 14.11 7.61
N ARG A 247 -7.80 14.78 6.49
CA ARG A 247 -6.98 14.73 5.28
C ARG A 247 -5.62 15.40 5.51
N LEU A 248 -5.59 16.60 6.10
CA LEU A 248 -4.35 17.30 6.41
C LEU A 248 -3.48 16.47 7.36
N PHE A 249 -4.06 15.91 8.43
CA PHE A 249 -3.36 15.02 9.35
C PHE A 249 -2.65 13.88 8.62
N ARG A 250 -3.37 13.16 7.77
CA ARG A 250 -2.79 12.04 7.00
C ARG A 250 -1.64 12.50 6.12
N ILE A 251 -1.78 13.63 5.43
CA ILE A 251 -0.74 14.19 4.56
C ILE A 251 0.50 14.55 5.39
N VAL A 252 0.33 15.36 6.44
CA VAL A 252 1.43 15.84 7.27
C VAL A 252 2.15 14.68 7.94
N MET A 253 1.43 13.72 8.52
CA MET A 253 2.04 12.57 9.17
C MET A 253 2.81 11.70 8.17
N THR A 254 2.24 11.45 6.99
CA THR A 254 2.90 10.60 5.99
C THR A 254 4.15 11.24 5.39
N GLU A 255 4.10 12.53 5.09
CA GLU A 255 5.25 13.29 4.60
C GLU A 255 6.35 13.42 5.66
N SER A 256 5.98 13.67 6.92
CA SER A 256 6.94 13.89 8.02
C SER A 256 7.68 12.61 8.39
N VAL A 257 6.95 11.49 8.61
CA VAL A 257 7.56 10.19 8.91
C VAL A 257 8.49 9.74 7.79
N HIS A 258 8.06 9.89 6.54
CA HIS A 258 8.91 9.53 5.40
C HIS A 258 10.12 10.47 5.27
N LEU A 259 9.98 11.76 5.57
CA LEU A 259 11.11 12.69 5.58
C LEU A 259 12.15 12.31 6.63
N LEU A 260 11.73 11.95 7.84
CA LEU A 260 12.66 11.49 8.90
C LEU A 260 13.49 10.29 8.44
N TRP A 261 12.83 9.30 7.84
CA TRP A 261 13.52 8.15 7.26
C TRP A 261 14.49 8.56 6.15
N LYS A 262 14.09 9.48 5.24
CA LYS A 262 14.98 10.00 4.20
C LYS A 262 16.17 10.78 4.75
N LEU A 263 15.99 11.57 5.82
CA LEU A 263 17.08 12.30 6.47
C LEU A 263 18.10 11.32 7.04
N ARG A 264 17.64 10.22 7.66
CA ARG A 264 18.54 9.14 8.08
C ARG A 264 19.23 8.48 6.89
N CYS A 265 18.52 8.13 5.83
CA CYS A 265 19.12 7.51 4.65
C CYS A 265 20.18 8.41 4.01
N HIS A 266 19.91 9.71 3.88
CA HIS A 266 20.88 10.69 3.41
C HIS A 266 22.13 10.69 4.29
N ARG A 267 21.97 10.77 5.62
CA ARG A 267 23.08 10.75 6.58
C ARG A 267 23.92 9.47 6.51
N VAL A 268 23.28 8.30 6.64
CA VAL A 268 23.97 7.02 6.86
C VAL A 268 24.41 6.37 5.55
N ILE A 269 23.66 6.57 4.47
CA ILE A 269 23.88 5.91 3.18
C ILE A 269 24.52 6.86 2.17
N GLU A 270 23.95 8.04 1.95
CA GLU A 270 24.46 8.96 0.90
C GLU A 270 25.70 9.74 1.35
N CYS A 271 25.75 10.18 2.60
CA CYS A 271 26.88 10.90 3.19
C CYS A 271 27.87 9.97 3.91
N GLU A 272 27.64 8.66 3.90
CA GLU A 272 28.48 7.64 4.56
C GLU A 272 28.78 7.94 6.04
N GLY A 273 27.88 8.65 6.73
CA GLY A 273 28.05 9.03 8.12
C GLY A 273 28.91 10.28 8.36
N GLU A 274 29.34 11.00 7.32
CA GLU A 274 30.20 12.18 7.45
C GLU A 274 29.45 13.43 7.99
N PRO A 275 29.73 13.91 9.22
CA PRO A 275 28.95 14.99 9.85
C PRO A 275 28.92 16.31 9.09
N GLY A 276 30.01 16.67 8.40
CA GLY A 276 30.10 17.91 7.63
C GLY A 276 29.16 17.97 6.41
N LYS A 277 28.62 16.83 5.96
CA LYS A 277 27.66 16.73 4.86
C LYS A 277 26.20 16.66 5.34
N TRP A 278 25.96 16.67 6.65
CA TRP A 278 24.62 16.53 7.20
C TRP A 278 23.81 17.82 7.02
N PRO A 279 22.49 17.71 6.82
CA PRO A 279 21.66 18.89 6.61
C PRO A 279 21.57 19.72 7.89
N THR A 280 21.78 21.01 7.73
CA THR A 280 21.55 22.02 8.78
C THR A 280 20.07 22.10 9.15
N ALA A 281 19.75 22.64 10.33
CA ALA A 281 18.36 22.86 10.75
C ALA A 281 17.56 23.70 9.72
N ARG A 282 18.21 24.68 9.08
CA ARG A 282 17.60 25.49 8.00
C ARG A 282 17.25 24.64 6.77
N GLU A 283 18.15 23.76 6.35
CA GLU A 283 17.89 22.85 5.24
C GLU A 283 16.82 21.83 5.58
N VAL A 284 16.79 21.30 6.81
CA VAL A 284 15.72 20.40 7.26
C VAL A 284 14.36 21.10 7.19
N ARG A 285 14.26 22.33 7.72
CA ARG A 285 13.04 23.16 7.59
C ARG A 285 12.63 23.36 6.14
N GLY A 286 13.58 23.70 5.27
CA GLY A 286 13.35 23.86 3.84
C GLY A 286 12.87 22.58 3.16
N ARG A 287 13.47 21.42 3.48
CA ARG A 287 13.07 20.10 2.95
C ARG A 287 11.66 19.71 3.41
N TRP A 288 11.30 19.96 4.68
CA TRP A 288 9.95 19.72 5.19
C TRP A 288 8.93 20.64 4.51
N ARG A 289 9.20 21.95 4.47
CA ARG A 289 8.34 22.93 3.80
C ARG A 289 8.11 22.57 2.33
N ALA A 290 9.17 22.18 1.62
CA ALA A 290 9.10 21.76 0.23
C ALA A 290 8.28 20.47 0.05
N ALA A 291 8.34 19.52 0.98
CA ALA A 291 7.53 18.30 0.95
C ALA A 291 6.03 18.63 1.07
N ILE A 292 5.66 19.46 2.06
CA ILE A 292 4.26 19.85 2.27
C ILE A 292 3.74 20.74 1.13
N ASN A 293 4.52 21.72 0.67
CA ASN A 293 4.14 22.56 -0.48
C ASN A 293 3.94 21.77 -1.76
N ARG A 294 4.69 20.67 -1.96
CA ARG A 294 4.47 19.78 -3.11
C ARG A 294 3.09 19.13 -3.05
N ARG A 295 2.59 18.79 -1.86
CA ARG A 295 1.23 18.25 -1.66
C ARG A 295 0.18 19.32 -1.90
N LEU A 296 0.36 20.53 -1.36
CA LEU A 296 -0.50 21.68 -1.63
C LEU A 296 -0.61 21.97 -3.14
N ASN A 297 0.52 22.07 -3.84
CA ASN A 297 0.55 22.36 -5.27
C ASN A 297 -0.09 21.25 -6.12
N MET A 298 0.10 19.98 -5.72
CA MET A 298 -0.58 18.85 -6.38
C MET A 298 -2.10 18.96 -6.21
N ASP A 299 -2.57 19.29 -5.01
CA ASP A 299 -4.01 19.47 -4.75
C ASP A 299 -4.59 20.62 -5.57
N LYS A 300 -3.91 21.78 -5.62
CA LYS A 300 -4.30 22.91 -6.48
C LYS A 300 -4.44 22.50 -7.95
N GLY A 301 -3.47 21.74 -8.46
CA GLY A 301 -3.52 21.22 -9.84
C GLY A 301 -4.67 20.25 -10.08
N LEU A 302 -5.08 19.49 -9.06
CA LEU A 302 -6.17 18.52 -9.14
C LEU A 302 -7.57 19.14 -9.02
N VAL A 303 -7.69 20.42 -8.64
CA VAL A 303 -8.98 21.16 -8.66
C VAL A 303 -9.42 21.55 -10.08
N ALA A 304 -8.53 21.43 -11.08
CA ALA A 304 -8.82 21.86 -12.44
C ALA A 304 -10.04 21.13 -13.04
N GLY A 305 -11.06 21.89 -13.47
CA GLY A 305 -12.33 21.35 -13.97
C GLY A 305 -12.19 20.36 -15.14
N ARG A 306 -11.13 20.50 -15.96
CA ARG A 306 -10.79 19.57 -17.05
C ARG A 306 -10.58 18.11 -16.60
N LEU A 307 -10.37 17.88 -15.31
CA LEU A 307 -10.14 16.54 -14.76
C LEU A 307 -11.44 15.79 -14.47
N GLY A 308 -12.59 16.47 -14.42
CA GLY A 308 -13.89 15.88 -14.11
C GLY A 308 -13.81 14.99 -12.85
N ASN A 309 -14.27 13.74 -12.97
CA ASN A 309 -14.28 12.76 -11.88
C ASN A 309 -12.88 12.29 -11.41
N ARG A 310 -11.81 12.70 -12.10
CA ARG A 310 -10.41 12.43 -11.69
C ARG A 310 -9.81 13.56 -10.85
N GLY A 311 -10.50 14.70 -10.74
CA GLY A 311 -10.08 15.83 -9.93
C GLY A 311 -10.37 15.64 -8.44
N ILE A 312 -9.93 16.61 -7.64
CA ILE A 312 -10.29 16.72 -6.22
C ILE A 312 -11.29 17.86 -6.08
N ASP A 313 -12.30 17.64 -5.23
CA ASP A 313 -13.27 18.68 -4.90
C ASP A 313 -12.60 19.92 -4.29
N LYS A 314 -13.02 21.10 -4.77
CA LYS A 314 -12.43 22.38 -4.37
C LYS A 314 -12.64 22.66 -2.87
N GLN A 315 -13.82 22.37 -2.34
CA GLN A 315 -14.13 22.61 -0.93
C GLN A 315 -13.32 21.69 -0.02
N LEU A 316 -13.04 20.47 -0.48
CA LEU A 316 -12.10 19.59 0.21
C LEU A 316 -10.68 20.17 0.26
N VAL A 317 -10.18 20.78 -0.82
CA VAL A 317 -8.85 21.41 -0.83
C VAL A 317 -8.80 22.62 0.11
N LEU A 318 -9.79 23.52 0.03
CA LEU A 318 -9.89 24.68 0.91
C LEU A 318 -9.98 24.24 2.38
N SER A 319 -10.90 23.32 2.71
CA SER A 319 -11.03 22.80 4.08
C SER A 319 -9.79 22.04 4.57
N THR A 320 -8.96 21.48 3.68
CA THR A 320 -7.68 20.85 4.05
C THR A 320 -6.66 21.90 4.44
N TRP A 321 -6.48 22.95 3.65
CA TRP A 321 -5.31 23.83 3.73
C TRP A 321 -5.54 25.20 4.37
N CYS A 322 -6.78 25.72 4.44
CA CYS A 322 -7.04 26.99 5.13
C CYS A 322 -6.69 26.91 6.62
N GLY A 323 -6.15 27.97 7.20
CA GLY A 323 -5.61 28.05 8.57
C GLY A 323 -4.16 27.59 8.71
N VAL A 324 -3.50 27.16 7.62
CA VAL A 324 -2.08 26.75 7.64
C VAL A 324 -1.25 27.34 6.48
N LEU A 325 -1.78 28.37 5.81
CA LEU A 325 -1.10 29.04 4.70
C LEU A 325 -0.26 30.23 5.20
N GLU A 326 0.78 30.57 4.43
CA GLU A 326 1.55 31.79 4.64
C GLU A 326 0.73 33.00 4.19
N ASP A 327 0.75 34.07 4.99
CA ASP A 327 0.04 35.33 4.72
C ASP A 327 -1.43 35.15 4.33
N GLU A 328 -2.12 34.20 4.97
CA GLU A 328 -3.45 33.76 4.58
C GLU A 328 -4.50 34.89 4.57
N ALA A 329 -4.36 35.87 5.47
CA ALA A 329 -5.22 37.05 5.52
C ALA A 329 -5.18 37.91 4.23
N THR A 330 -4.15 37.76 3.40
CA THR A 330 -4.00 38.47 2.11
C THR A 330 -4.49 37.65 0.92
N LEU A 331 -4.93 36.41 1.15
CA LEU A 331 -5.43 35.52 0.13
C LEU A 331 -6.94 35.70 -0.05
N PRO A 332 -7.46 35.59 -1.29
CA PRO A 332 -8.90 35.52 -1.50
C PRO A 332 -9.46 34.22 -0.90
N ASP A 333 -10.77 34.20 -0.61
CA ASP A 333 -11.48 33.01 -0.11
C ASP A 333 -11.22 31.76 -0.98
N ASP A 334 -11.15 31.95 -2.30
CA ASP A 334 -10.69 30.94 -3.25
C ASP A 334 -9.28 31.23 -3.77
N TRP A 335 -8.27 30.80 -3.03
CA TRP A 335 -6.86 30.92 -3.40
C TRP A 335 -6.35 29.77 -4.29
N THR A 336 -7.19 28.79 -4.63
CA THR A 336 -6.72 27.55 -5.31
C THR A 336 -6.07 27.80 -6.66
N ARG A 337 -6.43 28.90 -7.32
CA ARG A 337 -5.87 29.35 -8.62
C ARG A 337 -4.75 30.40 -8.48
N LYS A 338 -4.50 30.94 -7.29
CA LYS A 338 -3.48 31.97 -7.07
C LYS A 338 -2.08 31.33 -7.11
N PRO A 339 -1.14 31.80 -7.96
CA PRO A 339 0.24 31.34 -7.93
C PRO A 339 0.91 31.79 -6.62
N GLY A 340 1.98 31.11 -6.22
CA GLY A 340 2.79 31.52 -5.05
C GLY A 340 2.16 31.27 -3.67
N VAL A 341 1.00 30.61 -3.58
CA VAL A 341 0.44 30.19 -2.28
C VAL A 341 1.29 29.07 -1.67
N LEU A 342 1.84 29.31 -0.49
CA LEU A 342 2.69 28.39 0.26
C LEU A 342 2.07 28.09 1.63
N VAL A 343 2.47 26.97 2.22
CA VAL A 343 2.21 26.72 3.64
C VAL A 343 3.07 27.61 4.51
N GLY A 344 2.48 28.08 5.61
CA GLY A 344 3.18 28.86 6.62
C GLY A 344 4.28 28.05 7.30
N MET A 345 5.36 28.73 7.67
CA MET A 345 6.35 28.16 8.59
C MET A 345 6.14 28.76 9.98
N PRO A 346 6.33 27.97 11.06
CA PRO A 346 6.45 28.54 12.38
C PRO A 346 7.63 29.52 12.39
N GLN A 347 7.40 30.76 12.82
CA GLN A 347 8.51 31.63 13.16
C GLN A 347 9.08 31.12 14.48
N VAL A 348 10.28 30.55 14.43
CA VAL A 348 11.04 30.29 15.65
C VAL A 348 11.47 31.67 16.14
N VAL A 349 10.89 32.13 17.24
CA VAL A 349 11.43 33.28 17.97
C VAL A 349 12.86 32.91 18.28
N ALA A 350 13.82 33.59 17.65
CA ALA A 350 15.20 33.48 18.06
C ALA A 350 15.20 33.82 19.54
N GLU A 351 15.71 32.93 20.39
CA GLU A 351 16.06 33.30 21.75
C GLU A 351 16.96 34.52 21.61
N SER A 352 16.39 35.69 21.88
CA SER A 352 17.11 36.93 22.11
C SER A 352 18.08 36.59 23.22
N GLY A 353 19.35 36.40 22.86
CA GLY A 353 20.43 36.30 23.83
C GLY A 353 20.32 37.51 24.74
N VAL A 354 19.91 37.27 25.98
CA VAL A 354 19.99 38.25 27.05
C VAL A 354 21.35 38.06 27.68
N GLY A 355 22.23 39.06 27.53
CA GLY A 355 23.47 39.20 28.29
C GLY A 355 24.72 38.73 27.56
#